data_AF-A0A662CBH6-F1
#
_entry.id   AF-A0A662CBH6-F1
#
_cell.length_a   1.000
_cell.length_b   1.000
_cell.length_c   1.000
_cell.angle_alpha   90.00
_cell.angle_beta   90.00
_cell.angle_gamma   90.00
#
_symmetry.space_group_name_H-M   'P 1'
#
loop_
_entity.id
_entity.type
_entity.pdbx_description
1 polymer ?
#
loop_
_entity_poly.entity_id
_entity_poly.type
_entity_poly.pdbx_seq_one_letter_code
_entity_poly.pdbx_strand_id
1 'polypeptide(L)'
;MKHHTVSRRQFVKLSAAAAAGLTILPGFRFGLDQLPAPAKRMFGKTGFEVTTLGLGGQASLQWTPEDVDPVPIILKAFKMGINYFDTSNLYAGSQLNFGEAFQQLNLIPCAPGYDKKLRESVFLTTKTHIRWAKPGFSDTEEVKNWTQGEHGEGAIADLKRSLSQMFGDGKGNYPEGAYVNMVLMHSLNNTDEVDVLYKGLETPLNKEDNFGTLVAMRDFRDGTNHTGLNPKMEKLIRHIGFSGHLNSPAMIEMIQRDEYNILDGMLVAINPNDKRYLNHQYNVIPVAQAKNLGIIAMKVFADGAMYSKESRWSGTAEDVVRTVGTKELPSKPLVEYALTTPGIHTAIIGIGQISEDPLKCQLVQNYYAAQIDPEGMSKEKRLELEAKTGRVKDGQTNWFQLPRTGLTPPHNLKINKKDKLEITWDTAYAADAPLSHYEIFQGDKKVAAVKHHPQITKQPFTFNDRLGEGDYRVVTVDKAGNRAESGSISFS
;
A
#
# COMPACT_ATOMS: atom_id res chain seq x y z
N MET A 1 -19.76 -18.63 -35.79
CA MET A 1 -19.23 -19.56 -34.77
C MET A 1 -19.89 -19.22 -33.44
N LYS A 2 -20.47 -20.19 -32.73
CA LYS A 2 -21.13 -19.96 -31.43
C LYS A 2 -20.06 -19.59 -30.38
N HIS A 3 -20.18 -18.43 -29.75
CA HIS A 3 -19.37 -18.05 -28.60
C HIS A 3 -19.69 -19.00 -27.45
N HIS A 4 -18.75 -19.89 -27.11
CA HIS A 4 -18.87 -20.70 -25.91
C HIS A 4 -18.42 -19.86 -24.72
N THR A 5 -19.39 -19.28 -24.01
CA THR A 5 -19.20 -18.76 -22.65
C THR A 5 -18.89 -19.92 -21.70
N VAL A 6 -17.83 -19.79 -20.91
CA VAL A 6 -17.49 -20.77 -19.88
C VAL A 6 -18.58 -20.74 -18.82
N SER A 7 -19.26 -21.88 -18.62
CA SER A 7 -20.33 -21.97 -17.62
C SER A 7 -19.76 -21.90 -16.19
N ARG A 8 -20.54 -21.41 -15.21
CA ARG A 8 -20.20 -21.42 -13.77
C ARG A 8 -19.69 -22.78 -13.27
N ARG A 9 -20.14 -23.89 -13.87
CA ARG A 9 -19.70 -25.26 -13.54
C ARG A 9 -18.29 -25.57 -14.03
N GLN A 10 -17.88 -25.00 -15.17
CA GLN A 10 -16.50 -25.09 -15.67
C GLN A 10 -15.55 -24.18 -14.88
N PHE A 11 -16.01 -23.00 -14.47
CA PHE A 11 -15.31 -22.09 -13.55
C PHE A 11 -14.92 -22.77 -12.21
N VAL A 12 -15.83 -23.55 -11.62
CA VAL A 12 -15.55 -24.33 -10.40
C VAL A 12 -14.53 -25.45 -10.66
N LYS A 13 -14.65 -26.18 -11.77
CA LYS A 13 -13.70 -27.25 -12.13
C LYS A 13 -12.27 -26.73 -12.37
N LEU A 14 -12.12 -25.57 -12.99
CA LEU A 14 -10.82 -24.92 -13.23
C LEU A 14 -10.22 -24.36 -11.94
N SER A 15 -11.02 -23.70 -11.11
CA SER A 15 -10.57 -23.24 -9.79
C SER A 15 -10.11 -24.40 -8.90
N ALA A 16 -10.79 -25.55 -8.99
CA ALA A 16 -10.41 -26.77 -8.29
C ALA A 16 -9.16 -27.41 -8.89
N ALA A 17 -9.00 -27.46 -10.21
CA ALA A 17 -7.82 -28.00 -10.87
C ALA A 17 -6.55 -27.17 -10.60
N ALA A 18 -6.65 -25.84 -10.60
CA ALA A 18 -5.56 -24.94 -10.24
C ALA A 18 -5.20 -25.04 -8.75
N ALA A 19 -6.19 -25.23 -7.87
CA ALA A 19 -5.94 -25.48 -6.45
C ALA A 19 -5.35 -26.88 -6.17
N ALA A 20 -5.61 -27.86 -7.04
CA ALA A 20 -5.17 -29.26 -6.88
C ALA A 20 -3.96 -29.67 -7.74
N GLY A 21 -3.43 -28.77 -8.60
CA GLY A 21 -2.29 -29.06 -9.47
C GLY A 21 -2.55 -30.10 -10.57
N LEU A 22 -3.80 -30.24 -11.04
CA LEU A 22 -4.18 -31.20 -12.09
C LEU A 22 -4.05 -30.59 -13.50
N THR A 23 -3.51 -31.36 -14.45
CA THR A 23 -3.39 -31.00 -15.87
C THR A 23 -4.75 -30.97 -16.57
N ILE A 24 -5.02 -29.91 -17.34
CA ILE A 24 -6.23 -29.78 -18.17
C ILE A 24 -6.07 -30.60 -19.46
N LEU A 25 -7.13 -31.29 -19.88
CA LEU A 25 -7.18 -32.06 -21.13
C LEU A 25 -6.81 -31.22 -22.37
N PRO A 26 -6.13 -31.79 -23.38
CA PRO A 26 -5.77 -31.07 -24.60
C PRO A 26 -7.03 -30.71 -25.41
N GLY A 27 -7.15 -29.44 -25.84
CA GLY A 27 -8.21 -28.97 -26.73
C GLY A 27 -8.98 -27.73 -26.27
N PHE A 28 -8.79 -27.27 -25.03
CA PHE A 28 -9.37 -26.00 -24.56
C PHE A 28 -8.49 -24.81 -24.97
N ARG A 29 -8.95 -24.00 -25.94
CA ARG A 29 -8.37 -22.70 -26.25
C ARG A 29 -9.03 -21.63 -25.36
N PHE A 30 -8.29 -21.12 -24.40
CA PHE A 30 -8.71 -19.99 -23.55
C PHE A 30 -8.36 -18.69 -24.26
N GLY A 31 -9.38 -17.93 -24.65
CA GLY A 31 -9.22 -16.54 -25.08
C GLY A 31 -9.39 -15.59 -23.90
N LEU A 32 -8.71 -14.44 -23.92
CA LEU A 32 -8.94 -13.36 -22.94
C LEU A 32 -10.39 -12.88 -22.92
N ASP A 33 -11.11 -13.04 -24.04
CA ASP A 33 -12.53 -12.70 -24.21
C ASP A 33 -13.48 -13.60 -23.38
N GLN A 34 -12.95 -14.62 -22.69
CA GLN A 34 -13.71 -15.53 -21.82
C GLN A 34 -13.47 -15.26 -20.31
N LEU A 35 -12.66 -14.26 -19.95
CA LEU A 35 -12.47 -13.85 -18.56
C LEU A 35 -13.77 -13.24 -18.00
N PRO A 36 -14.13 -13.50 -16.73
CA PRO A 36 -15.20 -12.77 -16.08
C PRO A 36 -14.83 -11.27 -16.02
N ALA A 37 -15.82 -10.38 -15.94
CA ALA A 37 -15.54 -8.97 -15.68
C ALA A 37 -14.76 -8.82 -14.35
N PRO A 38 -13.76 -7.92 -14.28
CA PRO A 38 -12.94 -7.82 -13.09
C PRO A 38 -13.75 -7.30 -11.91
N ALA A 39 -13.63 -7.95 -10.75
CA ALA A 39 -14.14 -7.43 -9.50
C ALA A 39 -13.53 -6.05 -9.23
N LYS A 40 -14.39 -5.10 -8.82
CA LYS A 40 -14.01 -3.73 -8.49
C LYS A 40 -14.47 -3.35 -7.09
N ARG A 41 -13.77 -2.38 -6.49
CA ARG A 41 -14.09 -1.79 -5.18
C ARG A 41 -13.95 -0.27 -5.27
N MET A 42 -14.84 0.46 -4.59
CA MET A 42 -14.69 1.91 -4.43
C MET A 42 -13.38 2.19 -3.68
N PHE A 43 -12.52 3.03 -4.23
CA PHE A 43 -11.15 3.19 -3.75
C PHE A 43 -11.06 4.29 -2.69
N GLY A 44 -11.44 3.94 -1.45
CA GLY A 44 -11.54 4.90 -0.36
C GLY A 44 -12.39 6.12 -0.74
N LYS A 45 -11.90 7.31 -0.40
CA LYS A 45 -12.53 8.60 -0.72
C LYS A 45 -12.21 9.17 -2.10
N THR A 46 -11.48 8.44 -2.96
CA THR A 46 -11.04 8.98 -4.27
C THR A 46 -12.17 9.13 -5.30
N GLY A 47 -13.30 8.45 -5.10
CA GLY A 47 -14.40 8.41 -6.06
C GLY A 47 -14.15 7.51 -7.27
N PHE A 48 -13.06 6.73 -7.28
CA PHE A 48 -12.70 5.82 -8.37
C PHE A 48 -12.97 4.36 -7.99
N GLU A 49 -13.47 3.55 -8.91
CA GLU A 49 -13.61 2.10 -8.71
C GLU A 49 -12.39 1.34 -9.27
N VAL A 50 -11.54 0.84 -8.38
CA VAL A 50 -10.35 0.07 -8.75
C VAL A 50 -10.66 -1.41 -8.89
N THR A 51 -10.02 -2.09 -9.84
CA THR A 51 -10.00 -3.55 -9.89
C THR A 51 -9.27 -4.11 -8.69
N THR A 52 -9.72 -5.26 -8.18
CA THR A 52 -9.09 -5.92 -7.03
C THR A 52 -7.65 -6.38 -7.32
N LEU A 53 -7.30 -6.60 -8.59
CA LEU A 53 -5.91 -6.76 -9.04
C LEU A 53 -5.40 -5.46 -9.65
N GLY A 54 -4.21 -5.03 -9.25
CA GLY A 54 -3.41 -4.01 -9.93
C GLY A 54 -2.10 -4.59 -10.45
N LEU A 55 -1.53 -3.98 -11.50
CA LEU A 55 -0.21 -4.34 -12.01
C LEU A 55 0.88 -3.56 -11.28
N GLY A 56 1.79 -4.28 -10.61
CA GLY A 56 2.95 -3.69 -9.94
C GLY A 56 4.14 -3.51 -10.89
N GLY A 57 4.80 -2.36 -10.84
CA GLY A 57 5.96 -2.00 -11.68
C GLY A 57 7.32 -2.57 -11.25
N GLN A 58 7.36 -3.46 -10.25
CA GLN A 58 8.55 -4.26 -9.93
C GLN A 58 8.54 -5.59 -10.72
N ALA A 59 9.29 -6.61 -10.25
CA ALA A 59 9.54 -7.86 -10.99
C ALA A 59 10.11 -7.55 -12.38
N SER A 60 9.62 -8.15 -13.46
CA SER A 60 10.20 -7.96 -14.81
C SER A 60 10.08 -6.54 -15.36
N LEU A 61 9.22 -5.68 -14.80
CA LEU A 61 9.13 -4.27 -15.22
C LEU A 61 10.30 -3.43 -14.68
N GLN A 62 10.92 -3.85 -13.59
CA GLN A 62 12.11 -3.21 -13.00
C GLN A 62 13.39 -4.01 -13.27
N TRP A 63 13.34 -5.30 -12.99
CA TRP A 63 14.45 -6.25 -13.07
C TRP A 63 14.23 -7.19 -14.24
N THR A 64 14.35 -6.68 -15.46
CA THR A 64 13.95 -7.39 -16.68
C THR A 64 14.93 -8.51 -17.04
N PRO A 65 14.52 -9.79 -17.05
CA PRO A 65 15.32 -10.87 -17.63
C PRO A 65 15.55 -10.64 -19.14
N GLU A 66 16.70 -11.07 -19.66
CA GLU A 66 17.09 -10.84 -21.06
C GLU A 66 16.07 -11.38 -22.09
N ASP A 67 15.36 -12.44 -21.74
CA ASP A 67 14.36 -13.10 -22.59
C ASP A 67 12.92 -12.60 -22.37
N VAL A 68 12.74 -11.51 -21.62
CA VAL A 68 11.42 -10.94 -21.31
C VAL A 68 11.30 -9.52 -21.86
N ASP A 69 10.23 -9.29 -22.61
CA ASP A 69 9.75 -7.95 -22.94
C ASP A 69 8.68 -7.52 -21.91
N PRO A 70 8.90 -6.44 -21.13
CA PRO A 70 7.93 -5.94 -20.15
C PRO A 70 6.66 -5.33 -20.77
N VAL A 71 6.73 -4.76 -21.97
CA VAL A 71 5.62 -4.00 -22.57
C VAL A 71 4.39 -4.89 -22.82
N PRO A 72 4.51 -6.11 -23.38
CA PRO A 72 3.40 -7.06 -23.49
C PRO A 72 2.70 -7.41 -22.16
N ILE A 73 3.40 -7.34 -21.02
CA ILE A 73 2.78 -7.56 -19.70
C ILE A 73 1.77 -6.45 -19.42
N ILE A 74 2.15 -5.20 -19.67
CA ILE A 74 1.30 -4.01 -19.48
C ILE A 74 0.11 -4.06 -20.44
N LEU A 75 0.35 -4.29 -21.73
CA LEU A 75 -0.70 -4.38 -22.75
C LEU A 75 -1.71 -5.50 -22.42
N LYS A 76 -1.23 -6.66 -21.95
CA LYS A 76 -2.09 -7.77 -21.52
C LYS A 76 -2.95 -7.38 -20.32
N ALA A 77 -2.40 -6.64 -19.35
CA ALA A 77 -3.17 -6.14 -18.20
C ALA A 77 -4.30 -5.20 -18.62
N PHE A 78 -4.04 -4.25 -19.53
CA PHE A 78 -5.07 -3.38 -20.12
C PHE A 78 -6.15 -4.20 -20.84
N LYS A 79 -5.75 -5.17 -21.66
CA LYS A 79 -6.69 -6.06 -22.37
C LYS A 79 -7.58 -6.88 -21.42
N MET A 80 -7.08 -7.20 -20.23
CA MET A 80 -7.83 -7.90 -19.18
C MET A 80 -8.76 -6.99 -18.36
N GLY A 81 -8.77 -5.68 -18.64
CA GLY A 81 -9.58 -4.68 -17.94
C GLY A 81 -9.05 -4.32 -16.55
N ILE A 82 -7.80 -4.66 -16.23
CA ILE A 82 -7.12 -4.18 -15.01
C ILE A 82 -6.99 -2.66 -15.13
N ASN A 83 -7.36 -1.93 -14.08
CA ASN A 83 -7.39 -0.47 -14.12
C ASN A 83 -6.57 0.22 -13.04
N TYR A 84 -5.75 -0.51 -12.27
CA TYR A 84 -4.80 0.06 -11.33
C TYR A 84 -3.37 -0.31 -11.74
N PHE A 85 -2.52 0.69 -11.90
CA PHE A 85 -1.13 0.53 -12.35
C PHE A 85 -0.19 1.28 -11.42
N ASP A 86 0.88 0.62 -11.01
CA ASP A 86 1.83 1.13 -10.04
C ASP A 86 3.25 1.13 -10.59
N THR A 87 3.98 2.24 -10.41
CA THR A 87 5.40 2.36 -10.78
C THR A 87 6.11 3.30 -9.79
N SER A 88 7.40 3.62 -9.99
CA SER A 88 8.17 4.46 -9.07
C SER A 88 9.41 5.03 -9.74
N ASN A 89 9.89 6.18 -9.25
CA ASN A 89 11.21 6.72 -9.61
C ASN A 89 12.39 5.82 -9.18
N LEU A 90 12.12 4.76 -8.38
CA LEU A 90 13.10 3.75 -7.97
C LEU A 90 13.04 2.45 -8.77
N TYR A 91 12.13 2.32 -9.75
CA TYR A 91 11.87 1.05 -10.44
C TYR A 91 12.55 0.94 -11.82
N ALA A 92 13.77 1.46 -11.93
CA ALA A 92 14.61 1.44 -13.12
C ALA A 92 13.83 1.80 -14.39
N GLY A 93 13.81 0.93 -15.39
CA GLY A 93 13.10 1.13 -16.66
C GLY A 93 11.57 1.06 -16.59
N SER A 94 10.96 0.75 -15.45
CA SER A 94 9.50 0.52 -15.33
C SER A 94 8.66 1.66 -15.90
N GLN A 95 9.01 2.92 -15.62
CA GLN A 95 8.26 4.07 -16.13
C GLN A 95 8.39 4.25 -17.65
N LEU A 96 9.54 3.91 -18.22
CA LEU A 96 9.76 3.91 -19.67
C LEU A 96 8.95 2.80 -20.34
N ASN A 97 8.88 1.61 -19.73
CA ASN A 97 8.04 0.51 -20.20
C ASN A 97 6.55 0.91 -20.23
N PHE A 98 6.08 1.65 -19.21
CA PHE A 98 4.74 2.25 -19.24
C PHE A 98 4.60 3.29 -20.37
N GLY A 99 5.61 4.13 -20.60
CA GLY A 99 5.60 5.10 -21.70
C GLY A 99 5.45 4.45 -23.08
N GLU A 100 6.20 3.38 -23.33
CA GLU A 100 6.09 2.62 -24.58
C GLU A 100 4.71 1.97 -24.72
N ALA A 101 4.19 1.34 -23.66
CA ALA A 101 2.84 0.79 -23.66
C ALA A 101 1.76 1.85 -23.88
N PHE A 102 1.92 3.05 -23.30
CA PHE A 102 0.98 4.16 -23.43
C PHE A 102 0.95 4.72 -24.85
N GLN A 103 2.08 4.74 -25.56
CA GLN A 103 2.11 5.09 -26.99
C GLN A 103 1.29 4.08 -27.80
N GLN A 104 1.48 2.78 -27.58
CA GLN A 104 0.74 1.73 -28.29
C GLN A 104 -0.77 1.73 -27.98
N LEU A 105 -1.16 2.15 -26.78
CA LEU A 105 -2.55 2.25 -26.33
C LEU A 105 -3.19 3.62 -26.63
N ASN A 106 -2.47 4.53 -27.30
CA ASN A 106 -2.88 5.92 -27.54
C ASN A 106 -3.26 6.68 -26.25
N LEU A 107 -2.48 6.53 -25.18
CA LEU A 107 -2.75 7.18 -23.87
C LEU A 107 -1.96 8.47 -23.66
N ILE A 108 -1.19 8.90 -24.65
CA ILE A 108 -0.40 10.14 -24.61
C ILE A 108 -1.32 11.32 -24.94
N PRO A 109 -1.56 12.26 -24.01
CA PRO A 109 -2.36 13.45 -24.29
C PRO A 109 -1.80 14.24 -25.48
N CYS A 110 -2.70 14.84 -26.25
CA CYS A 110 -2.38 15.64 -27.44
C CYS A 110 -1.72 14.88 -28.61
N ALA A 111 -1.42 13.59 -28.47
CA ALA A 111 -0.97 12.76 -29.59
C ALA A 111 -2.14 12.41 -30.54
N PRO A 112 -1.91 12.22 -31.84
CA PRO A 112 -2.92 11.72 -32.76
C PRO A 112 -3.53 10.41 -32.27
N GLY A 113 -4.86 10.33 -32.22
CA GLY A 113 -5.58 9.13 -31.77
C GLY A 113 -5.72 8.97 -30.25
N TYR A 114 -5.32 9.98 -29.45
CA TYR A 114 -5.43 9.95 -27.99
C TYR A 114 -6.79 9.45 -27.48
N ASP A 115 -6.79 8.30 -26.81
CA ASP A 115 -7.97 7.69 -26.18
C ASP A 115 -8.15 8.24 -24.76
N LYS A 116 -8.77 9.42 -24.70
CA LYS A 116 -9.11 10.08 -23.43
C LYS A 116 -9.95 9.19 -22.52
N LYS A 117 -10.91 8.45 -23.08
CA LYS A 117 -11.83 7.61 -22.31
C LYS A 117 -11.07 6.46 -21.64
N LEU A 118 -10.16 5.81 -22.36
CA LEU A 118 -9.31 4.77 -21.80
C LEU A 118 -8.37 5.35 -20.74
N ARG A 119 -7.73 6.49 -20.99
CA ARG A 119 -6.84 7.15 -20.01
C ARG A 119 -7.58 7.50 -18.72
N GLU A 120 -8.80 8.02 -18.80
CA GLU A 120 -9.63 8.35 -17.62
C GLU A 120 -10.17 7.10 -16.90
N SER A 121 -10.23 5.96 -17.59
CA SER A 121 -10.70 4.70 -17.00
C SER A 121 -9.65 3.96 -16.16
N VAL A 122 -8.40 4.46 -16.11
CA VAL A 122 -7.28 3.84 -15.39
C VAL A 122 -6.70 4.76 -14.31
N PHE A 123 -6.21 4.13 -13.25
CA PHE A 123 -5.59 4.75 -12.09
C PHE A 123 -4.09 4.46 -12.10
N LEU A 124 -3.29 5.45 -12.46
CA LEU A 124 -1.83 5.37 -12.54
C LEU A 124 -1.17 6.01 -11.31
N THR A 125 -0.36 5.24 -10.61
CA THR A 125 0.35 5.66 -9.40
C THR A 125 1.86 5.63 -9.61
N THR A 126 2.54 6.73 -9.27
CA THR A 126 4.01 6.79 -9.17
C THR A 126 4.41 7.13 -7.74
N LYS A 127 5.72 7.19 -7.47
CA LYS A 127 6.28 7.44 -6.15
C LYS A 127 7.55 8.28 -6.20
N THR A 128 7.81 8.96 -5.10
CA THR A 128 9.09 9.64 -4.82
C THR A 128 9.61 9.15 -3.46
N HIS A 129 10.93 8.89 -3.37
CA HIS A 129 11.59 8.68 -2.09
C HIS A 129 12.32 9.94 -1.59
N ILE A 130 12.11 11.07 -2.25
CA ILE A 130 12.60 12.36 -1.80
C ILE A 130 11.57 12.98 -0.84
N ARG A 131 12.02 13.41 0.34
CA ARG A 131 11.23 14.01 1.42
C ARG A 131 11.14 15.54 1.28
N TRP A 132 12.11 16.14 0.61
CA TRP A 132 12.22 17.57 0.36
C TRP A 132 11.69 17.97 -1.02
N ALA A 133 10.98 19.11 -1.09
CA ALA A 133 10.32 19.53 -2.32
C ALA A 133 11.28 20.02 -3.42
N LYS A 134 12.35 20.73 -3.03
CA LYS A 134 13.28 21.44 -3.94
C LYS A 134 14.75 21.18 -3.58
N PRO A 135 15.72 21.59 -4.41
CA PRO A 135 17.14 21.44 -4.14
C PRO A 135 17.62 22.08 -2.83
N GLY A 136 18.85 21.73 -2.43
CA GLY A 136 19.52 22.34 -1.26
C GLY A 136 19.15 21.69 0.08
N PHE A 137 18.74 20.42 0.07
CA PHE A 137 18.69 19.59 1.27
C PHE A 137 19.94 18.72 1.39
N SER A 138 20.24 18.32 2.62
CA SER A 138 21.22 17.29 2.91
C SER A 138 20.51 16.08 3.50
N ASP A 139 20.95 14.88 3.14
CA ASP A 139 20.54 13.67 3.83
C ASP A 139 21.03 13.71 5.29
N THR A 140 20.25 13.11 6.18
CA THR A 140 20.63 12.86 7.59
C THR A 140 20.65 11.35 7.84
N GLU A 141 21.04 10.92 9.04
CA GLU A 141 20.99 9.50 9.40
C GLU A 141 19.54 8.98 9.39
N GLU A 142 18.62 9.82 9.84
CA GLU A 142 17.19 9.52 10.01
C GLU A 142 16.39 9.78 8.72
N VAL A 143 16.74 10.80 7.94
CA VAL A 143 16.03 11.19 6.72
C VAL A 143 16.91 10.93 5.51
N LYS A 144 16.68 9.78 4.87
CA LYS A 144 17.36 9.36 3.66
C LYS A 144 16.47 9.54 2.44
N ASN A 145 16.98 10.24 1.45
CA ASN A 145 16.33 10.36 0.16
C ASN A 145 16.89 9.27 -0.77
N TRP A 146 16.15 8.92 -1.82
CA TRP A 146 16.69 8.10 -2.91
C TRP A 146 15.91 8.35 -4.19
N THR A 147 16.59 8.33 -5.32
CA THR A 147 15.96 8.34 -6.65
C THR A 147 16.95 7.75 -7.67
N GLN A 148 16.45 7.35 -8.84
CA GLN A 148 17.27 7.03 -10.01
C GLN A 148 17.32 8.19 -11.02
N GLY A 149 16.88 9.38 -10.60
CA GLY A 149 17.17 10.66 -11.26
C GLY A 149 18.29 11.43 -10.57
N GLU A 150 18.37 12.74 -10.86
CA GLU A 150 19.29 13.65 -10.17
C GLU A 150 18.80 13.93 -8.75
N HIS A 151 19.46 13.29 -7.77
CA HIS A 151 19.03 13.27 -6.37
C HIS A 151 18.85 14.65 -5.75
N GLY A 152 19.72 15.60 -6.07
CA GLY A 152 19.72 16.94 -5.51
C GLY A 152 18.57 17.84 -6.00
N GLU A 153 17.72 17.40 -6.93
CA GLU A 153 16.71 18.27 -7.53
C GLU A 153 15.37 18.35 -6.77
N GLY A 154 15.19 17.49 -5.75
CA GLY A 154 13.97 17.48 -4.93
C GLY A 154 12.82 16.68 -5.54
N ALA A 155 11.76 16.48 -4.76
CA ALA A 155 10.62 15.65 -5.14
C ALA A 155 9.83 16.17 -6.36
N ILE A 156 9.88 17.48 -6.66
CA ILE A 156 9.23 18.04 -7.84
C ILE A 156 9.93 17.63 -9.14
N ALA A 157 11.26 17.45 -9.12
CA ALA A 157 11.97 16.89 -10.25
C ALA A 157 11.57 15.43 -10.50
N ASP A 158 11.43 14.63 -9.44
CA ASP A 158 10.93 13.25 -9.49
C ASP A 158 9.52 13.15 -10.11
N LEU A 159 8.63 14.10 -9.80
CA LEU A 159 7.30 14.19 -10.43
C LEU A 159 7.40 14.46 -11.93
N LYS A 160 8.19 15.47 -12.32
CA LYS A 160 8.35 15.86 -13.73
C LYS A 160 9.05 14.79 -14.55
N ARG A 161 10.06 14.13 -13.99
CA ARG A 161 10.73 12.96 -14.57
C ARG A 161 9.74 11.83 -14.81
N SER A 162 8.90 11.52 -13.82
CA SER A 162 7.84 10.52 -13.96
C SER A 162 6.92 10.80 -15.16
N LEU A 163 6.47 12.05 -15.31
CA LEU A 163 5.62 12.43 -16.44
C LEU A 163 6.36 12.36 -17.77
N SER A 164 7.60 12.82 -17.81
CA SER A 164 8.42 12.76 -19.03
C SER A 164 8.68 11.34 -19.49
N GLN A 165 8.93 10.40 -18.57
CA GLN A 165 9.16 9.00 -18.93
C GLN A 165 7.89 8.26 -19.36
N MET A 166 6.75 8.55 -18.73
CA MET A 166 5.50 7.85 -19.03
C MET A 166 4.69 8.49 -20.17
N PHE A 167 4.83 9.80 -20.40
CA PHE A 167 4.00 10.52 -21.37
C PHE A 167 4.79 11.31 -22.41
N GLY A 168 6.10 11.46 -22.24
CA GLY A 168 6.92 12.36 -23.05
C GLY A 168 8.16 11.70 -23.64
N ASP A 169 9.26 12.45 -23.64
CA ASP A 169 10.53 12.07 -24.29
C ASP A 169 11.55 11.42 -23.35
N GLY A 170 11.21 11.27 -22.06
CA GLY A 170 12.12 10.81 -21.01
C GLY A 170 13.27 11.78 -20.67
N LYS A 171 13.29 12.99 -21.24
CA LYS A 171 14.37 13.99 -21.09
C LYS A 171 13.88 15.30 -20.46
N GLY A 172 12.74 15.26 -19.79
CA GLY A 172 12.14 16.38 -19.05
C GLY A 172 10.91 17.00 -19.72
N ASN A 173 10.63 16.67 -20.99
CA ASN A 173 9.42 17.15 -21.66
C ASN A 173 8.27 16.16 -21.50
N TYR A 174 7.05 16.68 -21.34
CA TYR A 174 5.79 15.94 -21.33
C TYR A 174 4.68 16.84 -21.91
N PRO A 175 3.64 16.25 -22.54
CA PRO A 175 2.57 17.04 -23.16
C PRO A 175 1.64 17.69 -22.13
N GLU A 176 0.99 18.78 -22.53
CA GLU A 176 -0.11 19.36 -21.77
C GLU A 176 -1.22 18.32 -21.55
N GLY A 177 -1.79 18.29 -20.34
CA GLY A 177 -2.79 17.31 -19.96
C GLY A 177 -2.20 15.97 -19.48
N ALA A 178 -0.87 15.79 -19.46
CA ALA A 178 -0.24 14.67 -18.76
C ALA A 178 -0.48 14.78 -17.25
N TYR A 179 -0.85 13.66 -16.62
CA TYR A 179 -1.04 13.57 -15.18
C TYR A 179 -0.84 12.14 -14.68
N VAL A 180 -0.52 12.02 -13.40
CA VAL A 180 -0.65 10.77 -12.63
C VAL A 180 -1.87 10.85 -11.72
N ASN A 181 -2.54 9.74 -11.50
CA ASN A 181 -3.69 9.72 -10.61
C ASN A 181 -3.22 9.87 -9.16
N MET A 182 -2.11 9.24 -8.77
CA MET A 182 -1.56 9.39 -7.42
C MET A 182 -0.04 9.44 -7.38
N VAL A 183 0.49 10.22 -6.45
CA VAL A 183 1.91 10.16 -6.05
C VAL A 183 1.98 9.67 -4.60
N LEU A 184 2.78 8.63 -4.36
CA LEU A 184 3.03 8.12 -3.02
C LEU A 184 4.38 8.61 -2.49
N MET A 185 4.39 9.09 -1.25
CA MET A 185 5.62 9.30 -0.49
C MET A 185 6.16 7.92 -0.09
N HIS A 186 7.28 7.52 -0.70
CA HIS A 186 7.76 6.14 -0.69
C HIS A 186 9.13 6.01 -0.04
N SER A 187 9.44 4.94 0.69
CA SER A 187 8.52 4.34 1.67
C SER A 187 8.83 4.91 3.04
N LEU A 188 7.81 5.14 3.87
CA LEU A 188 8.00 5.65 5.22
C LEU A 188 8.70 4.62 6.11
N ASN A 189 9.81 5.03 6.73
CA ASN A 189 10.63 4.16 7.59
C ASN A 189 10.57 4.56 9.06
N ASN A 190 10.48 5.86 9.36
CA ASN A 190 10.47 6.42 10.71
C ASN A 190 9.64 7.71 10.76
N THR A 191 9.52 8.31 11.95
CA THR A 191 8.75 9.54 12.18
C THR A 191 9.49 10.80 11.75
N ASP A 192 10.82 10.81 11.72
CA ASP A 192 11.62 11.97 11.26
C ASP A 192 11.39 12.25 9.77
N GLU A 193 11.22 11.20 8.97
CA GLU A 193 10.77 11.33 7.58
C GLU A 193 9.38 11.99 7.48
N VAL A 194 8.48 11.69 8.42
CA VAL A 194 7.14 12.31 8.48
C VAL A 194 7.27 13.80 8.84
N ASP A 195 8.14 14.15 9.79
CA ASP A 195 8.41 15.54 10.16
C ASP A 195 8.85 16.37 8.96
N VAL A 196 9.78 15.86 8.16
CA VAL A 196 10.22 16.54 6.95
C VAL A 196 9.10 16.66 5.93
N LEU A 197 8.33 15.60 5.69
CA LEU A 197 7.26 15.61 4.69
C LEU A 197 6.19 16.67 4.97
N TYR A 198 5.87 16.92 6.24
CA TYR A 198 4.88 17.90 6.69
C TYR A 198 5.42 19.33 6.82
N LYS A 199 6.75 19.54 6.78
CA LYS A 199 7.35 20.88 6.89
C LYS A 199 6.82 21.83 5.81
N GLY A 200 6.39 23.02 6.19
CA GLY A 200 5.76 24.01 5.31
C GLY A 200 4.26 23.76 5.04
N LEU A 201 3.73 22.59 5.45
CA LEU A 201 2.29 22.34 5.51
C LEU A 201 1.74 22.66 6.90
N GLU A 202 2.36 22.11 7.95
CA GLU A 202 2.00 22.36 9.35
C GLU A 202 2.81 23.48 10.02
N THR A 203 3.97 23.80 9.44
CA THR A 203 4.80 24.93 9.85
C THR A 203 4.68 26.07 8.85
N PRO A 204 4.97 27.33 9.23
CA PRO A 204 4.97 28.45 8.29
C PRO A 204 5.82 28.17 7.06
N LEU A 205 5.23 28.38 5.87
CA LEU A 205 5.91 28.16 4.60
C LEU A 205 6.84 29.35 4.29
N ASN A 206 8.15 29.14 4.44
CA ASN A 206 9.18 30.06 3.95
C ASN A 206 9.71 29.56 2.59
N LYS A 207 9.54 30.37 1.54
CA LYS A 207 9.97 30.03 0.17
C LYS A 207 11.48 30.04 -0.02
N GLU A 208 12.20 30.78 0.82
CA GLU A 208 13.66 30.83 0.78
C GLU A 208 14.27 29.53 1.34
N ASP A 209 13.68 29.01 2.42
CA ASP A 209 14.10 27.75 3.04
C ASP A 209 13.60 26.51 2.26
N ASN A 210 14.13 25.34 2.62
CA ASN A 210 13.59 24.07 2.13
C ASN A 210 12.41 23.58 2.99
N PHE A 211 11.44 22.94 2.32
CA PHE A 211 10.18 22.47 2.88
C PHE A 211 9.82 21.08 2.34
N GLY A 212 8.87 20.45 3.01
CA GLY A 212 8.46 19.08 2.77
C GLY A 212 7.76 18.88 1.44
N THR A 213 7.75 17.63 0.99
CA THR A 213 7.15 17.25 -0.29
C THR A 213 5.64 17.47 -0.33
N LEU A 214 4.93 17.31 0.79
CA LEU A 214 3.46 17.34 0.80
C LEU A 214 2.88 18.69 0.39
N VAL A 215 3.45 19.80 0.89
CA VAL A 215 2.98 21.16 0.52
C VAL A 215 3.19 21.46 -0.97
N ALA A 216 4.26 20.93 -1.56
CA ALA A 216 4.53 21.10 -2.97
C ALA A 216 3.66 20.19 -3.85
N MET A 217 3.44 18.93 -3.45
CA MET A 217 2.52 18.03 -4.16
C MET A 217 1.09 18.56 -4.14
N ARG A 218 0.68 19.25 -3.07
CA ARG A 218 -0.62 19.94 -2.99
C ARG A 218 -0.76 20.99 -4.10
N ASP A 219 0.28 21.77 -4.38
CA ASP A 219 0.27 22.75 -5.48
C ASP A 219 0.00 22.10 -6.84
N PHE A 220 0.62 20.95 -7.11
CA PHE A 220 0.43 20.20 -8.37
C PHE A 220 -0.87 19.41 -8.44
N ARG A 221 -1.52 19.15 -7.29
CA ARG A 221 -2.87 18.58 -7.24
C ARG A 221 -3.93 19.65 -7.52
N ASP A 222 -3.80 20.78 -6.83
CA ASP A 222 -4.83 21.82 -6.80
C ASP A 222 -4.69 22.83 -7.96
N GLY A 223 -3.53 22.85 -8.62
CA GLY A 223 -3.21 23.84 -9.66
C GLY A 223 -2.94 25.20 -9.04
N THR A 224 -2.21 25.23 -7.93
CA THR A 224 -1.82 26.44 -7.20
C THR A 224 -0.30 26.62 -7.23
N ASN A 225 0.19 27.72 -6.68
CA ASN A 225 1.63 28.01 -6.59
C ASN A 225 2.01 28.64 -5.24
N HIS A 226 1.52 28.07 -4.15
CA HIS A 226 1.82 28.56 -2.80
C HIS A 226 3.31 28.43 -2.47
N THR A 227 3.96 27.38 -2.95
CA THR A 227 5.39 27.09 -2.75
C THR A 227 6.32 27.86 -3.68
N GLY A 228 5.82 28.36 -4.82
CA GLY A 228 6.66 28.93 -5.89
C GLY A 228 7.20 27.90 -6.88
N LEU A 229 7.01 26.59 -6.64
CA LEU A 229 7.55 25.51 -7.48
C LEU A 229 6.64 25.12 -8.67
N ASN A 230 5.42 25.66 -8.74
CA ASN A 230 4.45 25.43 -9.80
C ASN A 230 4.03 26.75 -10.49
N PRO A 231 4.95 27.50 -11.11
CA PRO A 231 4.65 28.83 -11.68
C PRO A 231 3.62 28.81 -12.81
N LYS A 232 3.45 27.65 -13.46
CA LYS A 232 2.45 27.43 -14.51
C LYS A 232 1.09 26.96 -13.97
N MET A 233 0.95 26.77 -12.65
CA MET A 233 -0.28 26.27 -12.00
C MET A 233 -0.78 24.94 -12.60
N GLU A 234 0.16 24.06 -12.94
CA GLU A 234 -0.12 22.78 -13.58
C GLU A 234 -0.89 21.85 -12.62
N LYS A 235 -1.81 21.05 -13.17
CA LYS A 235 -2.56 20.00 -12.45
C LYS A 235 -2.06 18.62 -12.83
N LEU A 236 -0.88 18.29 -12.32
CA LEU A 236 -0.12 17.09 -12.68
C LEU A 236 -0.50 15.85 -11.85
N ILE A 237 -1.22 16.05 -10.74
CA ILE A 237 -1.58 15.02 -9.78
C ILE A 237 -3.09 15.09 -9.49
N ARG A 238 -3.75 13.96 -9.21
CA ARG A 238 -5.14 13.94 -8.71
C ARG A 238 -5.22 13.66 -7.21
N HIS A 239 -4.38 12.77 -6.72
CA HIS A 239 -4.38 12.27 -5.34
C HIS A 239 -2.97 12.21 -4.77
N ILE A 240 -2.85 12.39 -3.46
CA ILE A 240 -1.57 12.27 -2.75
C ILE A 240 -1.70 11.14 -1.74
N GLY A 241 -0.67 10.30 -1.62
CA GLY A 241 -0.68 9.23 -0.64
C GLY A 241 0.71 8.93 -0.12
N PHE A 242 0.83 7.83 0.61
CA PHE A 242 2.11 7.34 1.10
C PHE A 242 2.17 5.81 1.01
N SER A 243 3.36 5.27 1.25
CA SER A 243 3.56 3.82 1.28
C SER A 243 4.51 3.44 2.38
N GLY A 244 4.40 2.21 2.89
CA GLY A 244 5.32 1.70 3.89
C GLY A 244 5.41 0.18 3.90
N HIS A 245 6.63 -0.30 4.07
CA HIS A 245 6.94 -1.71 4.29
C HIS A 245 7.17 -2.01 5.76
N LEU A 246 7.75 -1.07 6.50
CA LEU A 246 8.51 -1.35 7.72
C LEU A 246 7.73 -1.09 9.01
N ASN A 247 7.20 0.14 9.14
CA ASN A 247 6.93 0.73 10.44
C ASN A 247 5.47 1.19 10.55
N SER A 248 4.60 0.34 11.13
CA SER A 248 3.21 0.69 11.45
C SER A 248 3.09 2.00 12.25
N PRO A 249 3.83 2.20 13.36
CA PRO A 249 3.86 3.47 14.10
C PRO A 249 4.06 4.71 13.22
N ALA A 250 5.11 4.73 12.39
CA ALA A 250 5.39 5.88 11.52
C ALA A 250 4.29 6.13 10.48
N MET A 251 3.66 5.07 9.96
CA MET A 251 2.52 5.23 9.06
C MET A 251 1.25 5.70 9.77
N ILE A 252 1.03 5.30 11.03
CA ILE A 252 -0.06 5.82 11.85
C ILE A 252 0.17 7.32 12.12
N GLU A 253 1.40 7.71 12.47
CA GLU A 253 1.82 9.10 12.61
C GLU A 253 1.46 9.94 11.38
N MET A 254 1.82 9.45 10.20
CA MET A 254 1.52 10.07 8.92
C MET A 254 0.02 10.33 8.74
N ILE A 255 -0.84 9.37 9.09
CA ILE A 255 -2.31 9.53 8.97
C ILE A 255 -2.85 10.50 10.03
N GLN A 256 -2.36 10.41 11.26
CA GLN A 256 -2.83 11.21 12.39
C GLN A 256 -2.56 12.71 12.22
N ARG A 257 -1.45 13.07 11.56
CA ARG A 257 -1.07 14.46 11.27
C ARG A 257 -1.78 15.09 10.09
N ASP A 258 -2.52 14.30 9.30
CA ASP A 258 -3.28 14.83 8.17
C ASP A 258 -4.56 15.55 8.61
N GLU A 259 -4.40 16.75 9.18
CA GLU A 259 -5.48 17.68 9.50
C GLU A 259 -5.99 18.44 8.26
N TYR A 260 -5.18 18.45 7.19
CA TYR A 260 -5.45 19.14 5.92
C TYR A 260 -6.24 18.28 4.92
N ASN A 261 -6.49 17.01 5.27
CA ASN A 261 -7.17 16.04 4.42
C ASN A 261 -6.51 15.88 3.05
N ILE A 262 -5.17 15.84 3.02
CA ILE A 262 -4.39 15.73 1.79
C ILE A 262 -4.10 14.28 1.39
N LEU A 263 -4.14 13.33 2.32
CA LEU A 263 -3.84 11.94 2.05
C LEU A 263 -5.08 11.21 1.55
N ASP A 264 -4.97 10.56 0.40
CA ASP A 264 -6.05 9.85 -0.30
C ASP A 264 -5.81 8.34 -0.39
N GLY A 265 -4.56 7.88 -0.26
CA GLY A 265 -4.21 6.48 -0.42
C GLY A 265 -3.01 6.03 0.40
N MET A 266 -2.98 4.73 0.71
CA MET A 266 -1.90 4.05 1.41
C MET A 266 -1.57 2.74 0.71
N LEU A 267 -0.29 2.56 0.35
CA LEU A 267 0.25 1.29 -0.10
C LEU A 267 1.00 0.59 1.03
N VAL A 268 0.58 -0.62 1.41
CA VAL A 268 1.06 -1.31 2.60
C VAL A 268 1.42 -2.77 2.32
N ALA A 269 2.49 -3.27 2.95
CA ALA A 269 2.84 -4.67 2.88
C ALA A 269 1.80 -5.53 3.62
N ILE A 270 1.30 -6.58 2.99
CA ILE A 270 0.39 -7.53 3.65
C ILE A 270 0.45 -8.90 2.96
N ASN A 271 0.68 -9.94 3.76
CA ASN A 271 0.66 -11.35 3.36
C ASN A 271 0.44 -12.23 4.63
N PRO A 272 0.30 -13.56 4.50
CA PRO A 272 0.03 -14.43 5.65
C PRO A 272 1.09 -14.41 6.78
N ASN A 273 2.31 -13.95 6.52
CA ASN A 273 3.34 -13.85 7.56
C ASN A 273 3.34 -12.49 8.30
N ASP A 274 2.43 -11.56 8.00
CA ASP A 274 2.34 -10.22 8.62
C ASP A 274 2.31 -10.27 10.18
N LYS A 275 1.54 -11.19 10.77
CA LYS A 275 1.43 -11.34 12.24
C LYS A 275 2.69 -11.88 12.93
N ARG A 276 3.68 -12.33 12.16
CA ARG A 276 5.00 -12.73 12.69
C ARG A 276 5.92 -11.53 12.93
N TYR A 277 5.46 -10.32 12.60
CA TYR A 277 6.16 -9.06 12.71
C TYR A 277 5.28 -8.03 13.44
N LEU A 278 5.72 -6.77 13.54
CA LEU A 278 4.83 -5.68 13.92
C LEU A 278 3.81 -5.45 12.80
N ASN A 279 2.72 -6.19 12.90
CA ASN A 279 1.79 -6.42 11.82
C ASN A 279 1.05 -5.15 11.41
N HIS A 280 0.75 -5.02 10.12
CA HIS A 280 -0.03 -3.91 9.59
C HIS A 280 -1.54 -4.18 9.69
N GLN A 281 -1.93 -5.46 9.62
CA GLN A 281 -3.33 -5.91 9.59
C GLN A 281 -4.17 -5.40 10.76
N TYR A 282 -3.62 -5.34 11.98
CA TYR A 282 -4.35 -4.88 13.15
C TYR A 282 -3.88 -3.52 13.68
N ASN A 283 -2.92 -2.88 13.02
CA ASN A 283 -2.39 -1.58 13.42
C ASN A 283 -2.73 -0.51 12.38
N VAL A 284 -1.87 -0.26 11.40
CA VAL A 284 -2.06 0.86 10.46
C VAL A 284 -3.28 0.69 9.53
N ILE A 285 -3.61 -0.54 9.10
CA ILE A 285 -4.70 -0.77 8.12
C ILE A 285 -6.06 -0.28 8.68
N PRO A 286 -6.46 -0.64 9.91
CA PRO A 286 -7.66 -0.08 10.53
C PRO A 286 -7.69 1.46 10.63
N VAL A 287 -6.54 2.10 10.86
CA VAL A 287 -6.45 3.58 10.93
C VAL A 287 -6.67 4.20 9.55
N ALA A 288 -6.03 3.65 8.52
CA ALA A 288 -6.23 4.09 7.13
C ALA A 288 -7.67 3.88 6.66
N GLN A 289 -8.29 2.75 7.05
CA GLN A 289 -9.68 2.45 6.73
C GLN A 289 -10.62 3.46 7.41
N ALA A 290 -10.40 3.76 8.70
CA ALA A 290 -11.20 4.74 9.42
C ALA A 290 -11.05 6.17 8.87
N LYS A 291 -9.90 6.50 8.26
CA LYS A 291 -9.67 7.77 7.53
C LYS A 291 -10.19 7.72 6.07
N ASN A 292 -10.84 6.63 5.67
CA ASN A 292 -11.36 6.39 4.32
C ASN A 292 -10.31 6.54 3.21
N LEU A 293 -9.09 6.05 3.45
CA LEU A 293 -8.02 6.04 2.45
C LEU A 293 -8.20 4.87 1.47
N GLY A 294 -7.78 5.06 0.22
CA GLY A 294 -7.59 3.96 -0.72
C GLY A 294 -6.42 3.08 -0.29
N ILE A 295 -6.71 1.90 0.26
CA ILE A 295 -5.68 0.96 0.74
C ILE A 295 -5.30 -0.07 -0.32
N ILE A 296 -4.00 -0.14 -0.64
CA ILE A 296 -3.42 -1.05 -1.62
C ILE A 296 -2.52 -2.04 -0.91
N ALA A 297 -2.70 -3.34 -1.20
CA ALA A 297 -1.81 -4.39 -0.74
C ALA A 297 -0.60 -4.54 -1.67
N MET A 298 0.59 -4.67 -1.08
CA MET A 298 1.81 -5.12 -1.75
C MET A 298 2.50 -6.23 -0.99
N LYS A 299 3.58 -6.77 -1.57
CA LYS A 299 4.37 -7.87 -1.01
C LYS A 299 3.54 -9.12 -0.70
N VAL A 300 2.51 -9.36 -1.54
CA VAL A 300 1.64 -10.55 -1.50
C VAL A 300 2.46 -11.84 -1.49
N PHE A 301 3.54 -11.90 -2.27
CA PHE A 301 4.47 -13.03 -2.34
C PHE A 301 5.80 -12.77 -1.64
N ALA A 302 5.85 -11.78 -0.74
CA ALA A 302 7.04 -11.39 0.02
C ALA A 302 8.27 -11.16 -0.87
N ASP A 303 8.13 -10.35 -1.93
CA ASP A 303 9.24 -10.08 -2.87
C ASP A 303 9.84 -11.35 -3.51
N GLY A 304 9.01 -12.37 -3.75
CA GLY A 304 9.42 -13.68 -4.27
C GLY A 304 9.91 -14.65 -3.20
N ALA A 305 10.10 -14.22 -1.95
CA ALA A 305 10.61 -15.06 -0.88
C ALA A 305 9.62 -16.12 -0.38
N MET A 306 8.35 -16.04 -0.76
CA MET A 306 7.43 -17.17 -0.60
C MET A 306 7.81 -18.37 -1.48
N TYR A 307 8.66 -18.17 -2.49
CA TYR A 307 9.06 -19.19 -3.47
C TYR A 307 10.58 -19.35 -3.51
N SER A 308 11.20 -19.30 -4.69
CA SER A 308 12.62 -19.59 -4.92
C SER A 308 13.57 -18.54 -4.37
N LYS A 309 13.15 -17.27 -4.28
CA LYS A 309 14.03 -16.16 -3.89
C LYS A 309 14.35 -16.17 -2.40
N GLU A 310 15.58 -15.79 -2.04
CA GLU A 310 16.02 -15.54 -0.67
C GLU A 310 15.28 -14.37 0.01
N SER A 311 15.30 -14.36 1.34
CA SER A 311 14.69 -13.30 2.16
C SER A 311 15.54 -12.02 2.20
N ARG A 312 15.71 -11.38 1.04
CA ARG A 312 16.41 -10.10 0.85
C ARG A 312 15.73 -9.29 -0.25
N TRP A 313 16.04 -8.00 -0.38
CA TRP A 313 15.55 -7.19 -1.50
C TRP A 313 16.01 -7.75 -2.85
N SER A 314 15.12 -7.73 -3.85
CA SER A 314 15.50 -8.00 -5.23
C SER A 314 16.47 -6.93 -5.73
N GLY A 315 17.55 -7.37 -6.37
CA GLY A 315 18.59 -6.50 -6.93
C GLY A 315 18.99 -6.84 -8.37
N THR A 316 18.52 -7.97 -8.92
CA THR A 316 18.85 -8.41 -10.28
C THR A 316 17.67 -9.13 -10.95
N ALA A 317 17.80 -9.47 -12.22
CA ALA A 317 16.78 -10.20 -12.97
C ALA A 317 16.60 -11.66 -12.48
N GLU A 318 17.65 -12.29 -11.96
CA GLU A 318 17.63 -13.66 -11.42
C GLU A 318 16.72 -13.78 -10.18
N ASP A 319 16.49 -12.67 -9.49
CA ASP A 319 15.57 -12.59 -8.35
C ASP A 319 14.10 -12.69 -8.76
N VAL A 320 13.78 -12.53 -10.05
CA VAL A 320 12.42 -12.52 -10.54
C VAL A 320 11.84 -13.93 -10.62
N VAL A 321 10.82 -14.19 -9.78
CA VAL A 321 10.05 -15.43 -9.83
C VAL A 321 9.16 -15.44 -11.07
N ARG A 322 9.36 -16.43 -11.96
CA ARG A 322 8.66 -16.56 -13.24
C ARG A 322 7.57 -17.64 -13.26
N THR A 323 7.39 -18.39 -12.18
CA THR A 323 6.40 -19.48 -12.08
C THR A 323 5.11 -19.03 -11.42
N VAL A 324 4.02 -19.76 -11.69
CA VAL A 324 2.74 -19.60 -10.98
C VAL A 324 2.76 -20.48 -9.73
N GLY A 325 3.17 -19.90 -8.60
CA GLY A 325 3.24 -20.63 -7.33
C GLY A 325 4.10 -21.90 -7.40
N THR A 326 3.89 -22.79 -6.44
CA THR A 326 4.39 -24.17 -6.47
C THR A 326 3.28 -25.14 -6.06
N LYS A 327 3.53 -26.45 -6.18
CA LYS A 327 2.60 -27.48 -5.70
C LYS A 327 2.39 -27.37 -4.18
N GLU A 328 3.47 -27.08 -3.46
CA GLU A 328 3.48 -26.94 -2.02
C GLU A 328 2.82 -25.63 -1.60
N LEU A 329 3.03 -24.54 -2.35
CA LEU A 329 2.45 -23.23 -2.05
C LEU A 329 1.82 -22.62 -3.32
N PRO A 330 0.54 -22.91 -3.59
CA PRO A 330 -0.17 -22.28 -4.70
C PRO A 330 -0.25 -20.75 -4.51
N SER A 331 -0.23 -19.98 -5.60
CA SER A 331 -0.28 -18.52 -5.53
C SER A 331 -1.63 -17.98 -5.09
N LYS A 332 -2.72 -18.64 -5.49
CA LYS A 332 -4.09 -18.18 -5.28
C LYS A 332 -4.42 -17.86 -3.81
N PRO A 333 -4.18 -18.75 -2.82
CA PRO A 333 -4.45 -18.44 -1.43
C PRO A 333 -3.71 -17.21 -0.89
N LEU A 334 -2.49 -16.93 -1.37
CA LEU A 334 -1.72 -15.75 -0.94
C LEU A 334 -2.36 -14.45 -1.46
N VAL A 335 -2.81 -14.44 -2.71
CA VAL A 335 -3.55 -13.31 -3.32
C VAL A 335 -4.87 -13.10 -2.59
N GLU A 336 -5.62 -14.18 -2.35
CA GLU A 336 -6.90 -14.14 -1.65
C GLU A 336 -6.72 -13.66 -0.20
N TYR A 337 -5.67 -14.07 0.51
CA TYR A 337 -5.40 -13.61 1.87
C TYR A 337 -5.23 -12.10 1.93
N ALA A 338 -4.41 -11.54 1.02
CA ALA A 338 -4.19 -10.11 0.95
C ALA A 338 -5.49 -9.35 0.64
N LEU A 339 -6.30 -9.82 -0.30
CA LEU A 339 -7.54 -9.15 -0.72
C LEU A 339 -8.72 -9.32 0.24
N THR A 340 -8.67 -10.32 1.11
CA THR A 340 -9.65 -10.56 2.18
C THR A 340 -9.19 -10.01 3.52
N THR A 341 -8.00 -9.41 3.60
CA THR A 341 -7.63 -8.60 4.76
C THR A 341 -8.54 -7.36 4.81
N PRO A 342 -9.27 -7.12 5.92
CA PRO A 342 -10.22 -6.01 6.01
C PRO A 342 -9.58 -4.66 5.66
N GLY A 343 -10.26 -3.88 4.83
CA GLY A 343 -9.82 -2.55 4.37
C GLY A 343 -9.04 -2.54 3.05
N ILE A 344 -8.51 -3.67 2.57
CA ILE A 344 -7.78 -3.71 1.30
C ILE A 344 -8.75 -3.53 0.11
N HIS A 345 -8.43 -2.62 -0.81
CA HIS A 345 -9.24 -2.36 -2.01
C HIS A 345 -8.68 -3.04 -3.26
N THR A 346 -7.36 -3.04 -3.41
CA THR A 346 -6.65 -3.66 -4.54
C THR A 346 -5.31 -4.22 -4.09
N ALA A 347 -4.81 -5.24 -4.78
CA ALA A 347 -3.47 -5.79 -4.56
C ALA A 347 -2.61 -5.57 -5.81
N ILE A 348 -1.49 -4.88 -5.65
CA ILE A 348 -0.50 -4.73 -6.72
C ILE A 348 0.45 -5.92 -6.71
N ILE A 349 0.52 -6.61 -7.84
CA ILE A 349 1.35 -7.81 -7.98
C ILE A 349 2.28 -7.64 -9.18
N GLY A 350 3.58 -7.73 -8.93
CA GLY A 350 4.60 -7.77 -9.98
C GLY A 350 4.53 -9.08 -10.75
N ILE A 351 4.75 -9.01 -12.07
CA ILE A 351 4.70 -10.17 -12.97
C ILE A 351 6.10 -10.44 -13.48
N GLY A 352 6.58 -11.66 -13.27
CA GLY A 352 7.85 -12.14 -13.82
C GLY A 352 7.71 -12.63 -15.26
N GLN A 353 6.59 -13.29 -15.57
CA GLN A 353 6.35 -13.85 -16.90
C GLN A 353 4.86 -13.97 -17.23
N ILE A 354 4.54 -13.66 -18.50
CA ILE A 354 3.26 -14.01 -19.12
C ILE A 354 3.43 -15.21 -20.06
N SER A 355 2.34 -15.93 -20.28
CA SER A 355 2.29 -17.09 -21.18
C SER A 355 0.98 -17.10 -21.95
N GLU A 356 0.99 -17.75 -23.11
CA GLU A 356 -0.23 -18.11 -23.85
C GLU A 356 -0.97 -19.27 -23.19
N ASP A 357 -0.27 -20.11 -22.42
CA ASP A 357 -0.91 -21.08 -21.54
C ASP A 357 -1.45 -20.36 -20.29
N PRO A 358 -2.78 -20.28 -20.08
CA PRO A 358 -3.36 -19.59 -18.94
C PRO A 358 -2.91 -20.15 -17.59
N LEU A 359 -2.55 -21.44 -17.52
CA LEU A 359 -2.09 -22.08 -16.29
C LEU A 359 -0.67 -21.66 -15.92
N LYS A 360 0.13 -21.26 -16.91
CA LYS A 360 1.51 -20.78 -16.72
C LYS A 360 1.62 -19.26 -16.70
N CYS A 361 0.54 -18.54 -17.05
CA CYS A 361 0.52 -17.09 -17.07
C CYS A 361 0.23 -16.52 -15.68
N GLN A 362 1.23 -15.93 -15.03
CA GLN A 362 1.09 -15.33 -13.70
C GLN A 362 -0.02 -14.27 -13.66
N LEU A 363 -0.09 -13.40 -14.67
CA LEU A 363 -1.10 -12.35 -14.73
C LEU A 363 -2.53 -12.93 -14.77
N VAL A 364 -2.77 -13.98 -15.56
CA VAL A 364 -4.09 -14.63 -15.64
C VAL A 364 -4.43 -15.35 -14.34
N GLN A 365 -3.48 -16.04 -13.72
CA GLN A 365 -3.70 -16.76 -12.46
C GLN A 365 -3.96 -15.81 -11.29
N ASN A 366 -3.21 -14.70 -11.21
CA ASN A 366 -3.45 -13.64 -10.24
C ASN A 366 -4.82 -12.97 -10.47
N TYR A 367 -5.22 -12.78 -11.72
CA TYR A 367 -6.54 -12.22 -12.06
C TYR A 367 -7.67 -13.09 -11.53
N TYR A 368 -7.61 -14.40 -11.75
CA TYR A 368 -8.60 -15.34 -11.22
C TYR A 368 -8.61 -15.38 -9.69
N ALA A 369 -7.45 -15.36 -9.05
CA ALA A 369 -7.36 -15.33 -7.60
C ALA A 369 -7.92 -14.02 -7.00
N ALA A 370 -7.86 -12.93 -7.74
CA ALA A 370 -8.39 -11.63 -7.32
C ALA A 370 -9.92 -11.50 -7.43
N GLN A 371 -10.62 -12.47 -8.03
CA GLN A 371 -12.07 -12.49 -8.13
C GLN A 371 -12.70 -13.02 -6.82
N ILE A 372 -12.41 -12.35 -5.71
CA ILE A 372 -12.83 -12.76 -4.36
C ILE A 372 -13.54 -11.62 -3.62
N ASP A 373 -14.66 -11.98 -2.98
CA ASP A 373 -15.39 -11.09 -2.07
C ASP A 373 -14.54 -10.75 -0.84
N PRO A 374 -14.70 -9.58 -0.21
CA PRO A 374 -13.93 -9.19 0.97
C PRO A 374 -13.94 -10.23 2.10
N GLU A 375 -15.07 -10.91 2.32
CA GLU A 375 -15.24 -11.96 3.34
C GLU A 375 -15.07 -13.38 2.78
N GLY A 376 -14.49 -13.53 1.58
CA GLY A 376 -14.41 -14.79 0.84
C GLY A 376 -13.49 -15.85 1.45
N MET A 377 -12.65 -15.49 2.43
CA MET A 377 -11.76 -16.41 3.14
C MET A 377 -12.15 -16.54 4.62
N SER A 378 -12.58 -17.74 5.01
CA SER A 378 -12.89 -18.08 6.41
C SER A 378 -11.68 -17.93 7.34
N LYS A 379 -11.93 -17.67 8.62
CA LYS A 379 -10.90 -17.59 9.66
C LYS A 379 -10.01 -18.84 9.73
N GLU A 380 -10.60 -20.02 9.57
CA GLU A 380 -9.90 -21.32 9.64
C GLU A 380 -8.87 -21.42 8.51
N LYS A 381 -9.26 -21.10 7.27
CA LYS A 381 -8.35 -21.04 6.11
C LYS A 381 -7.24 -20.01 6.28
N ARG A 382 -7.53 -18.84 6.88
CA ARG A 382 -6.50 -17.84 7.19
C ARG A 382 -5.45 -18.43 8.13
N LEU A 383 -5.89 -19.04 9.24
CA LEU A 383 -5.00 -19.68 10.22
C LEU A 383 -4.19 -20.84 9.62
N GLU A 384 -4.81 -21.67 8.78
CA GLU A 384 -4.10 -22.76 8.07
C GLU A 384 -3.01 -22.19 7.16
N LEU A 385 -3.32 -21.15 6.39
CA LEU A 385 -2.37 -20.52 5.49
C LEU A 385 -1.22 -19.85 6.24
N GLU A 386 -1.51 -19.12 7.33
CA GLU A 386 -0.50 -18.53 8.22
C GLU A 386 0.43 -19.61 8.81
N ALA A 387 -0.11 -20.74 9.27
CA ALA A 387 0.67 -21.86 9.79
C ALA A 387 1.50 -22.56 8.71
N LYS A 388 1.06 -22.53 7.46
CA LYS A 388 1.78 -23.09 6.31
C LYS A 388 2.91 -22.18 5.86
N THR A 389 2.64 -20.89 5.65
CA THR A 389 3.66 -19.90 5.25
C THR A 389 4.65 -19.60 6.37
N GLY A 390 4.27 -19.81 7.63
CA GLY A 390 5.18 -19.70 8.77
C GLY A 390 6.32 -20.72 8.78
N ARG A 391 6.26 -21.75 7.93
CA ARG A 391 7.35 -22.73 7.72
C ARG A 391 8.23 -22.38 6.53
N VAL A 392 7.77 -21.49 5.65
CA VAL A 392 8.57 -21.04 4.51
C VAL A 392 9.70 -20.17 5.04
N LYS A 393 10.94 -20.63 4.86
CA LYS A 393 12.15 -19.94 5.36
C LYS A 393 12.02 -19.59 6.86
N ASP A 394 11.49 -20.53 7.65
CA ASP A 394 11.23 -20.37 9.08
C ASP A 394 10.34 -19.17 9.46
N GLY A 395 9.53 -18.73 8.49
CA GLY A 395 8.65 -17.58 8.63
C GLY A 395 9.36 -16.23 8.55
N GLN A 396 10.65 -16.22 8.17
CA GLN A 396 11.47 -15.01 8.01
C GLN A 396 11.31 -14.38 6.62
N THR A 397 10.07 -14.29 6.12
CA THR A 397 9.79 -13.80 4.76
C THR A 397 9.48 -12.31 4.71
N ASN A 398 9.25 -11.63 5.84
CA ASN A 398 8.95 -10.20 5.85
C ASN A 398 10.06 -9.43 6.55
N TRP A 399 11.32 -9.64 6.12
CA TRP A 399 12.51 -8.90 6.61
C TRP A 399 12.39 -7.37 6.47
N PHE A 400 11.46 -6.92 5.64
CA PHE A 400 11.14 -5.52 5.40
C PHE A 400 10.13 -4.95 6.41
N GLN A 401 9.70 -5.71 7.42
CA GLN A 401 8.84 -5.27 8.53
C GLN A 401 9.63 -5.23 9.86
N LEU A 402 9.22 -4.35 10.78
CA LEU A 402 9.80 -4.31 12.12
C LEU A 402 9.56 -5.64 12.86
N PRO A 403 10.50 -6.06 13.74
CA PRO A 403 10.34 -7.26 14.55
C PRO A 403 9.01 -7.30 15.30
N ARG A 404 8.52 -8.51 15.56
CA ARG A 404 7.29 -8.73 16.32
C ARG A 404 7.39 -8.08 17.70
N THR A 405 6.35 -7.35 18.05
CA THR A 405 6.09 -6.88 19.40
C THR A 405 4.84 -7.56 19.93
N GLY A 406 4.81 -7.83 21.23
CA GLY A 406 3.59 -8.30 21.90
C GLY A 406 2.54 -7.20 21.96
N LEU A 407 1.35 -7.53 22.49
CA LEU A 407 0.34 -6.53 22.81
C LEU A 407 0.96 -5.47 23.72
N THR A 408 0.90 -4.20 23.33
CA THR A 408 1.51 -3.13 24.12
C THR A 408 0.51 -2.51 25.10
N PRO A 409 0.99 -1.92 26.21
CA PRO A 409 0.19 -0.94 26.94
C PRO A 409 -0.20 0.25 26.06
N PRO A 410 -1.15 1.09 26.49
CA PRO A 410 -1.41 2.38 25.84
C PRO A 410 -0.17 3.29 25.97
N HIS A 411 0.00 4.18 25.00
CA HIS A 411 1.18 5.05 24.91
C HIS A 411 0.86 6.43 25.48
N ASN A 412 1.90 7.21 25.81
CA ASN A 412 1.77 8.61 26.24
C ASN A 412 0.71 8.87 27.32
N LEU A 413 0.60 7.96 28.29
CA LEU A 413 -0.33 8.10 29.41
C LEU A 413 0.01 9.36 30.22
N LYS A 414 -0.99 10.22 30.42
CA LYS A 414 -0.85 11.48 31.17
C LYS A 414 -2.06 11.68 32.07
N ILE A 415 -1.83 12.37 33.18
CA ILE A 415 -2.87 12.91 34.05
C ILE A 415 -2.82 14.43 33.95
N ASN A 416 -3.93 15.05 33.59
CA ASN A 416 -4.09 16.50 33.55
C ASN A 416 -5.02 16.94 34.68
N LYS A 417 -4.60 17.98 35.42
CA LYS A 417 -5.43 18.62 36.44
C LYS A 417 -6.16 19.79 35.81
N LYS A 418 -7.46 19.62 35.53
CA LYS A 418 -8.42 20.71 35.29
C LYS A 418 -9.33 20.82 36.52
N ASP A 419 -10.56 21.32 36.36
CA ASP A 419 -11.61 21.26 37.38
C ASP A 419 -12.01 19.80 37.77
N LYS A 420 -11.51 18.80 37.03
CA LYS A 420 -11.69 17.34 37.24
C LYS A 420 -10.42 16.58 36.86
N LEU A 421 -10.30 15.34 37.33
CA LEU A 421 -9.26 14.41 36.90
C LEU A 421 -9.50 14.02 35.43
N GLU A 422 -8.52 14.27 34.58
CA GLU A 422 -8.51 13.87 33.17
C GLU A 422 -7.31 12.96 32.92
N ILE A 423 -7.57 11.71 32.52
CA ILE A 423 -6.55 10.75 32.11
C ILE A 423 -6.58 10.64 30.59
N THR A 424 -5.45 10.88 29.94
CA THR A 424 -5.33 10.80 28.48
C THR A 424 -4.26 9.81 28.06
N TRP A 425 -4.46 9.11 26.95
CA TRP A 425 -3.48 8.19 26.38
C TRP A 425 -3.65 8.04 24.87
N ASP A 426 -2.59 7.57 24.21
CA ASP A 426 -2.59 7.19 22.81
C ASP A 426 -2.79 5.68 22.63
N THR A 427 -3.23 5.30 21.42
CA THR A 427 -3.51 3.91 21.07
C THR A 427 -2.33 2.99 21.38
N ALA A 428 -2.65 1.75 21.74
CA ALA A 428 -1.69 0.67 21.86
C ALA A 428 -1.45 0.05 20.48
N TYR A 429 -0.48 -0.87 20.40
CA TYR A 429 -0.26 -1.73 19.23
C TYR A 429 -0.76 -3.15 19.49
N ALA A 430 -1.51 -3.65 18.52
CA ALA A 430 -2.06 -5.00 18.51
C ALA A 430 -1.00 -6.04 18.09
N ALA A 431 -1.13 -7.25 18.65
CA ALA A 431 -0.35 -8.43 18.27
C ALA A 431 -1.21 -9.41 17.46
N ASP A 432 -1.58 -10.57 18.01
CA ASP A 432 -2.25 -11.65 17.26
C ASP A 432 -3.76 -11.44 17.08
N ALA A 433 -4.34 -10.51 17.85
CA ALA A 433 -5.74 -10.13 17.80
C ALA A 433 -5.88 -8.59 17.79
N PRO A 434 -6.92 -8.05 17.13
CA PRO A 434 -7.16 -6.62 17.13
C PRO A 434 -7.53 -6.13 18.54
N LEU A 435 -7.25 -4.85 18.80
CA LEU A 435 -7.63 -4.20 20.06
C LEU A 435 -9.15 -4.21 20.27
N SER A 436 -9.57 -4.29 21.53
CA SER A 436 -10.97 -4.34 21.94
C SER A 436 -11.36 -3.09 22.72
N HIS A 437 -10.66 -2.84 23.83
CA HIS A 437 -10.93 -1.72 24.73
C HIS A 437 -9.76 -1.48 25.68
N TYR A 438 -9.86 -0.40 26.45
CA TYR A 438 -9.00 -0.05 27.58
C TYR A 438 -9.77 -0.19 28.88
N GLU A 439 -9.13 -0.69 29.92
CA GLU A 439 -9.68 -0.74 31.28
C GLU A 439 -8.90 0.21 32.17
N ILE A 440 -9.61 1.06 32.90
CA ILE A 440 -9.01 2.06 33.80
C ILE A 440 -9.16 1.54 35.22
N PHE A 441 -8.05 1.55 35.96
CA PHE A 441 -7.99 1.11 37.34
C PHE A 441 -7.53 2.26 38.24
N GLN A 442 -8.10 2.32 39.45
CA GLN A 442 -7.60 3.11 40.58
C GLN A 442 -7.18 2.10 41.66
N GLY A 443 -5.87 2.00 41.91
CA GLY A 443 -5.30 0.85 42.63
C GLY A 443 -5.69 -0.48 41.96
N ASP A 444 -6.34 -1.37 42.71
CA ASP A 444 -6.82 -2.67 42.20
C ASP A 444 -8.26 -2.65 41.69
N LYS A 445 -8.98 -1.53 41.86
CA LYS A 445 -10.38 -1.43 41.45
C LYS A 445 -10.48 -0.94 40.01
N LYS A 446 -11.09 -1.76 39.14
CA LYS A 446 -11.52 -1.29 37.81
C LYS A 446 -12.60 -0.24 37.97
N VAL A 447 -12.33 0.98 37.52
CA VAL A 447 -13.25 2.12 37.61
C VAL A 447 -14.00 2.36 36.31
N ALA A 448 -13.41 2.03 35.16
CA ALA A 448 -14.04 2.23 33.85
C ALA A 448 -13.51 1.30 32.76
N ALA A 449 -14.19 1.29 31.62
CA ALA A 449 -13.71 0.72 30.37
C ALA A 449 -14.04 1.66 29.20
N VAL A 450 -13.07 1.90 28.32
CA VAL A 450 -13.21 2.76 27.13
C VAL A 450 -13.00 1.91 25.89
N LYS A 451 -14.01 1.83 25.03
CA LYS A 451 -13.96 1.04 23.79
C LYS A 451 -12.85 1.56 22.86
N HIS A 452 -12.08 0.65 22.26
CA HIS A 452 -11.09 1.03 21.26
C HIS A 452 -11.77 1.43 19.96
N HIS A 453 -11.24 2.48 19.33
CA HIS A 453 -11.47 2.79 17.93
C HIS A 453 -10.14 3.20 17.31
N PRO A 454 -9.93 3.02 15.99
CA PRO A 454 -8.71 3.53 15.34
C PRO A 454 -8.55 5.04 15.61
N GLN A 455 -7.36 5.44 16.07
CA GLN A 455 -7.04 6.83 16.40
C GLN A 455 -6.52 7.54 15.15
N ILE A 456 -7.41 8.23 14.43
CA ILE A 456 -7.14 8.84 13.11
C ILE A 456 -6.61 10.29 13.16
N THR A 457 -6.42 10.83 14.36
CA THR A 457 -5.87 12.18 14.63
C THR A 457 -4.95 12.12 15.84
N LYS A 458 -4.22 13.21 16.13
CA LYS A 458 -3.46 13.37 17.37
C LYS A 458 -4.27 13.59 18.64
N GLN A 459 -5.61 13.63 18.55
CA GLN A 459 -6.45 13.69 19.74
C GLN A 459 -6.37 12.38 20.53
N PRO A 460 -5.97 12.39 21.81
CA PRO A 460 -5.81 11.19 22.61
C PRO A 460 -7.17 10.61 23.02
N PHE A 461 -7.16 9.33 23.41
CA PHE A 461 -8.25 8.80 24.22
C PHE A 461 -8.31 9.56 25.55
N THR A 462 -9.51 9.71 26.09
CA THR A 462 -9.72 10.46 27.33
C THR A 462 -10.69 9.72 28.23
N PHE A 463 -10.37 9.71 29.52
CA PHE A 463 -11.28 9.36 30.60
C PHE A 463 -11.34 10.52 31.60
N ASN A 464 -12.56 10.97 31.91
CA ASN A 464 -12.81 12.06 32.84
C ASN A 464 -13.59 11.54 34.04
N ASP A 465 -13.16 11.86 35.25
CA ASP A 465 -13.89 11.49 36.46
C ASP A 465 -13.75 12.53 37.60
N ARG A 466 -14.64 12.43 38.60
CA ARG A 466 -14.59 13.16 39.87
C ARG A 466 -13.80 12.40 40.95
N LEU A 467 -12.97 11.44 40.55
CA LEU A 467 -12.30 10.54 41.46
C LEU A 467 -11.21 11.25 42.27
N GLY A 468 -11.01 10.76 43.50
CA GLY A 468 -10.07 11.31 44.47
C GLY A 468 -8.60 10.97 44.19
N GLU A 469 -7.74 11.43 45.07
CA GLU A 469 -6.30 11.13 45.10
C GLU A 469 -6.05 9.60 45.02
N GLY A 470 -4.99 9.20 44.34
CA GLY A 470 -4.60 7.80 44.21
C GLY A 470 -3.85 7.46 42.92
N ASP A 471 -3.47 6.19 42.79
CA ASP A 471 -2.72 5.68 41.64
C ASP A 471 -3.65 5.15 40.55
N TYR A 472 -3.42 5.61 39.33
CA TYR A 472 -4.18 5.22 38.15
C TYR A 472 -3.32 4.46 37.15
N ARG A 473 -3.93 3.49 36.48
CA ARG A 473 -3.32 2.73 35.39
C ARG A 473 -4.36 2.39 34.32
N VAL A 474 -3.88 2.23 33.09
CA VAL A 474 -4.71 1.88 31.94
C VAL A 474 -4.20 0.57 31.33
N VAL A 475 -5.11 -0.39 31.17
CA VAL A 475 -4.83 -1.72 30.65
C VAL A 475 -5.42 -1.87 29.26
N THR A 476 -4.60 -2.15 28.26
CA THR A 476 -5.06 -2.54 26.92
C THR A 476 -5.63 -3.95 26.97
N VAL A 477 -6.78 -4.19 26.32
CA VAL A 477 -7.37 -5.52 26.13
C VAL A 477 -7.61 -5.76 24.64
N ASP A 478 -7.15 -6.90 24.12
CA ASP A 478 -7.42 -7.32 22.74
C ASP A 478 -8.68 -8.21 22.63
N LYS A 479 -9.09 -8.55 21.41
CA LYS A 479 -10.29 -9.40 21.18
C LYS A 479 -10.08 -10.87 21.58
N ALA A 480 -8.87 -11.30 21.87
CA ALA A 480 -8.59 -12.63 22.43
C ALA A 480 -8.59 -12.63 23.98
N GLY A 481 -8.69 -11.45 24.61
CA GLY A 481 -8.68 -11.29 26.06
C GLY A 481 -7.28 -11.14 26.65
N ASN A 482 -6.23 -11.01 25.82
CA ASN A 482 -4.90 -10.70 26.32
C ASN A 482 -4.88 -9.26 26.86
N ARG A 483 -4.05 -9.03 27.88
CA ARG A 483 -3.96 -7.75 28.60
C ARG A 483 -2.53 -7.24 28.61
N ALA A 484 -2.35 -5.93 28.48
CA ALA A 484 -1.06 -5.25 28.62
C ALA A 484 -1.24 -3.95 29.40
N GLU A 485 -0.45 -3.77 30.46
CA GLU A 485 -0.68 -2.78 31.49
C GLU A 485 0.34 -1.64 31.43
N SER A 486 -0.12 -0.39 31.54
CA SER A 486 0.74 0.79 31.66
C SER A 486 1.43 0.84 33.02
N GLY A 487 2.47 1.67 33.15
CA GLY A 487 2.91 2.12 34.47
C GLY A 487 1.80 2.86 35.21
N SER A 488 1.87 2.88 36.55
CA SER A 488 0.98 3.67 37.39
C SER A 488 1.36 5.14 37.36
N ILE A 489 0.37 6.03 37.37
CA ILE A 489 0.54 7.47 37.54
C ILE A 489 -0.28 7.92 38.74
N SER A 490 0.39 8.56 39.71
CA SER A 490 -0.24 9.06 40.93
C SER A 490 -0.91 10.41 40.69
N PHE A 491 -2.08 10.59 41.28
CA PHE A 491 -2.78 11.86 41.36
C PHE A 491 -2.90 12.31 42.82
N SER A 492 -2.40 13.52 43.10
CA SER A 492 -2.46 14.22 44.39
C SER A 492 -3.21 15.55 44.30
#